data_AF-A0ABD3M662-F1
#
_entry.id   AF-A0ABD3M662-F1
#
_cell.length_a   1.000
_cell.length_b   1.000
_cell.length_c   1.000
_cell.angle_alpha   90.00
_cell.angle_beta   90.00
_cell.angle_gamma   90.00
#
_symmetry.space_group_name_H-M   'P 1'
#
loop_
_entity.id
_entity.type
_entity.pdbx_description
1 polymer ?
#
loop_
_entity_poly.entity_id
_entity_poly.type
_entity_poly.pdbx_seq_one_letter_code
_entity_poly.pdbx_strand_id
1 'polypeptide(L)'
;MPTLEGTTRTAFLCFFLSHIPITLVIDGQAFFPRRFYPQVLRDVVDWYAITFKDKLMTHPPQPWFTSLVAIEILLQMPFFFVAVYAILQKQKNDTNTLNQNGRSIIEGNGIFRSLCMVYGSSTATSLIPIFASILTDDGTTLREKGILLCFYFPYFIFPLWLVVIAVCEENVFGSKSKKRE
;
A
#
# COMPACT_ATOMS: atom_id res chain seq x y z
N MET A 1 4.05 -21.24 0.65
CA MET A 1 2.92 -20.35 0.27
C MET A 1 3.35 -19.50 -0.93
N PRO A 2 2.47 -18.76 -1.63
CA PRO A 2 2.94 -17.85 -2.68
C PRO A 2 3.85 -16.77 -2.07
N THR A 3 5.15 -16.84 -2.37
CA THR A 3 6.15 -15.80 -2.08
C THR A 3 6.03 -14.67 -3.10
N LEU A 4 6.82 -13.60 -2.95
CA LEU A 4 6.94 -12.52 -3.94
C LEU A 4 7.69 -12.97 -5.20
N GLU A 5 7.17 -14.01 -5.86
CA GLU A 5 7.67 -14.60 -7.10
C GLU A 5 6.61 -14.53 -8.20
N GLY A 6 7.05 -14.59 -9.46
CA GLY A 6 6.18 -14.64 -10.63
C GLY A 6 5.08 -13.58 -10.64
N THR A 7 3.82 -14.03 -10.71
CA THR A 7 2.62 -13.17 -10.74
C THR A 7 2.43 -12.37 -9.46
N THR A 8 2.70 -12.97 -8.29
CA THR A 8 2.57 -12.30 -6.98
C THR A 8 3.51 -11.10 -6.91
N ARG A 9 4.75 -11.27 -7.38
CA ARG A 9 5.73 -10.18 -7.45
C ARG A 9 5.22 -9.01 -8.29
N THR A 10 4.70 -9.29 -9.48
CA THR A 10 4.17 -8.26 -10.39
C THR A 10 2.97 -7.55 -9.76
N ALA A 11 2.07 -8.28 -9.09
CA ALA A 11 0.94 -7.70 -8.41
C ALA A 11 1.38 -6.70 -7.31
N PHE A 12 2.30 -7.11 -6.44
CA PHE A 12 2.84 -6.22 -5.39
C PHE A 12 3.64 -5.04 -5.96
N LEU A 13 4.39 -5.25 -7.04
CA LEU A 13 5.11 -4.17 -7.71
C LEU A 13 4.15 -3.12 -8.25
N CYS A 14 3.12 -3.54 -8.99
CA CYS A 14 2.10 -2.64 -9.52
C CYS A 14 1.36 -1.92 -8.40
N PHE A 15 1.02 -2.64 -7.32
CA PHE A 15 0.38 -2.08 -6.13
C PHE A 15 1.23 -0.97 -5.51
N PHE A 16 2.47 -1.24 -5.10
CA PHE A 16 3.31 -0.20 -4.46
C PHE A 16 3.63 0.94 -5.41
N LEU A 17 3.87 0.65 -6.69
CA LEU A 17 4.22 1.66 -7.68
C LEU A 17 3.05 2.61 -7.97
N SER A 18 1.82 2.10 -8.08
CA SER A 18 0.64 2.96 -8.27
C SER A 18 0.27 3.70 -6.99
N HIS A 19 0.56 3.12 -5.83
CA HIS A 19 0.21 3.74 -4.55
C HIS A 19 1.03 5.00 -4.26
N ILE A 20 2.32 5.04 -4.65
CA ILE A 20 3.19 6.22 -4.46
C ILE A 20 2.56 7.52 -5.00
N PRO A 21 2.17 7.64 -6.28
CA PRO A 21 1.55 8.86 -6.78
C PRO A 21 0.15 9.10 -6.18
N ILE A 22 -0.61 8.03 -5.87
CA ILE A 22 -1.91 8.17 -5.21
C ILE A 22 -1.76 8.81 -3.83
N THR A 23 -0.86 8.28 -2.99
CA THR A 23 -0.57 8.82 -1.65
C THR A 23 -0.10 10.27 -1.72
N LEU A 24 0.75 10.62 -2.69
CA LEU A 24 1.25 11.99 -2.81
C LEU A 24 0.20 12.97 -3.32
N VAL A 25 -0.65 12.57 -4.26
CA VAL A 25 -1.53 13.49 -4.99
C VAL A 25 -2.95 13.51 -4.43
N ILE A 26 -3.44 12.38 -3.91
CA ILE A 26 -4.81 12.22 -3.42
C ILE A 26 -4.78 12.27 -1.90
N ASP A 27 -4.19 11.27 -1.24
CA ASP A 27 -4.24 11.14 0.22
C ASP A 27 -3.49 12.29 0.89
N GLY A 28 -2.38 12.73 0.29
CA GLY A 28 -1.60 13.88 0.72
C GLY A 28 -2.43 15.17 0.86
N GLN A 29 -3.55 15.32 0.16
CA GLN A 29 -4.42 16.50 0.30
C GLN A 29 -5.17 16.50 1.65
N ALA A 30 -5.35 15.33 2.27
CA ALA A 30 -5.98 15.23 3.58
C ALA A 30 -5.04 15.63 4.74
N PHE A 31 -3.72 15.66 4.49
CA PHE A 31 -2.70 16.03 5.48
C PHE A 31 -2.06 17.40 5.18
N PHE A 32 -1.65 17.64 3.95
CA PHE A 32 -0.99 18.87 3.57
C PHE A 32 -1.98 20.00 3.26
N PRO A 33 -1.60 21.27 3.51
CA PRO A 33 -2.41 22.41 3.11
C PRO A 33 -2.78 22.38 1.62
N ARG A 34 -4.06 22.59 1.30
CA ARG A 34 -4.59 22.61 -0.08
C ARG A 34 -3.80 23.51 -1.05
N ARG A 35 -3.21 24.60 -0.54
CA ARG A 35 -2.37 25.53 -1.32
C ARG A 35 -1.13 24.90 -1.97
N PHE A 36 -0.69 23.74 -1.49
CA PHE A 36 0.44 23.00 -2.11
C PHE A 36 0.02 22.22 -3.36
N TYR A 37 -1.29 22.09 -3.62
CA TYR A 37 -1.81 21.34 -4.76
C TYR A 37 -2.36 22.28 -5.85
N PRO A 38 -2.07 22.00 -7.14
CA PRO A 38 -2.73 22.64 -8.27
C PRO A 38 -4.26 22.54 -8.17
N GLN A 39 -4.98 23.51 -8.74
CA GLN A 39 -6.44 23.55 -8.72
C GLN A 39 -7.05 22.27 -9.30
N VAL A 40 -6.51 21.77 -10.41
CA VAL A 40 -6.99 20.53 -11.07
C VAL A 40 -6.99 19.34 -10.12
N LEU A 41 -5.94 19.17 -9.30
CA LEU A 41 -5.85 18.05 -8.36
C LEU A 41 -6.82 18.20 -7.19
N ARG A 42 -7.08 19.43 -6.76
CA ARG A 42 -8.09 19.73 -5.73
C ARG A 42 -9.49 19.43 -6.24
N ASP A 43 -9.79 19.84 -7.47
CA ASP A 43 -11.07 19.61 -8.12
C ASP A 43 -11.35 18.12 -8.33
N VAL A 44 -10.32 17.33 -8.66
CA VAL A 44 -10.43 15.87 -8.78
C VAL A 44 -10.80 15.22 -7.43
N VAL A 45 -10.16 15.64 -6.33
CA VAL A 45 -10.48 15.12 -4.99
C VAL A 45 -11.88 15.56 -4.54
N ASP A 46 -12.25 16.83 -4.77
CA ASP A 46 -13.58 17.34 -4.44
C ASP A 46 -14.66 16.61 -5.24
N TRP A 47 -14.45 16.41 -6.54
CA TRP A 47 -15.33 15.63 -7.40
C TRP A 47 -15.48 14.19 -6.90
N TYR A 48 -14.36 13.53 -6.56
CA TYR A 48 -14.36 12.17 -6.02
C TYR A 48 -15.18 12.10 -4.71
N ALA A 49 -14.89 12.98 -3.76
CA ALA A 49 -15.55 13.02 -2.46
C ALA A 49 -17.07 13.24 -2.59
N ILE A 50 -17.49 14.14 -3.48
CA ILE A 50 -18.90 14.42 -3.73
C ILE A 50 -19.59 13.24 -4.44
N THR A 51 -18.94 12.68 -5.47
CA THR A 51 -19.50 11.62 -6.34
C THR A 51 -19.69 10.32 -5.58
N PHE A 52 -18.70 9.93 -4.78
CA PHE A 52 -18.71 8.66 -4.04
C PHE A 52 -19.12 8.80 -2.58
N LYS A 53 -19.53 10.00 -2.15
CA LYS A 53 -19.91 10.32 -0.77
C LYS A 53 -18.81 9.99 0.23
N ASP A 54 -17.56 10.16 -0.18
CA ASP A 54 -16.41 9.93 0.68
C ASP A 54 -16.21 11.12 1.63
N LYS A 55 -16.81 11.00 2.82
CA LYS A 55 -16.71 12.00 3.88
C LYS A 55 -15.29 12.12 4.45
N LEU A 56 -14.45 11.11 4.28
CA LEU A 56 -13.07 11.13 4.79
C LEU A 56 -12.21 12.10 3.98
N MET A 57 -12.43 12.12 2.66
CA MET A 57 -11.75 13.01 1.72
C MET A 57 -12.45 14.35 1.51
N THR A 58 -13.61 14.57 2.16
CA THR A 58 -14.33 15.84 2.09
C THR A 58 -13.60 16.90 2.91
N HIS A 59 -13.36 18.08 2.35
CA HIS A 59 -12.65 19.14 3.04
C HIS A 59 -13.55 19.99 3.95
N PRO A 60 -13.08 20.37 5.15
CA PRO A 60 -11.84 19.95 5.79
C PRO A 60 -11.91 18.49 6.31
N PRO A 61 -10.85 17.67 6.12
CA PRO A 61 -10.84 16.30 6.63
C PRO A 61 -10.88 16.26 8.15
N GLN A 62 -11.41 15.17 8.70
CA GLN A 62 -11.50 15.01 10.15
C GLN A 62 -10.11 14.77 10.76
N PRO A 63 -9.79 15.35 11.93
CA PRO A 63 -8.45 15.26 12.52
C PRO A 63 -7.92 13.83 12.72
N TRP A 64 -8.79 12.89 13.08
CA TRP A 64 -8.40 11.49 13.24
C TRP A 64 -7.98 10.88 11.90
N PHE A 65 -8.68 11.17 10.80
CA PHE A 65 -8.34 10.66 9.47
C PHE A 65 -7.05 11.29 8.97
N THR A 66 -6.90 12.62 9.13
CA THR A 66 -5.65 13.32 8.86
C THR A 66 -4.46 12.71 9.62
N SER A 67 -4.66 12.24 10.86
CA SER A 67 -3.60 11.56 11.62
C SER A 67 -3.20 10.19 11.04
N LEU A 68 -4.14 9.44 10.46
CA LEU A 68 -3.85 8.18 9.77
C LEU A 68 -3.09 8.43 8.46
N VAL A 69 -3.49 9.45 7.70
CA VAL A 69 -2.78 9.87 6.49
C VAL A 69 -1.38 10.39 6.83
N ALA A 70 -1.20 11.06 7.97
CA ALA A 70 0.13 11.45 8.44
C ALA A 70 1.04 10.23 8.65
N ILE A 71 0.51 9.15 9.25
CA ILE A 71 1.23 7.87 9.41
C ILE A 71 1.56 7.26 8.05
N GLU A 72 0.63 7.32 7.10
CA GLU A 72 0.87 6.85 5.73
C GLU A 72 2.06 7.58 5.09
N ILE A 73 2.06 8.91 5.12
CA ILE A 73 3.12 9.73 4.52
C ILE A 73 4.47 9.53 5.23
N LEU A 74 4.48 9.44 6.56
CA LEU A 74 5.72 9.39 7.33
C LEU A 74 6.33 7.98 7.43
N LEU A 75 5.51 6.93 7.43
CA LEU A 75 5.97 5.54 7.67
C LEU A 75 5.71 4.62 6.48
N GLN A 76 4.52 4.64 5.90
CA GLN A 76 4.16 3.72 4.82
C GLN A 76 4.82 4.11 3.50
N MET A 77 4.85 5.41 3.20
CA MET A 77 5.35 5.92 1.93
C MET A 77 6.86 5.71 1.73
N PRO A 78 7.75 5.94 2.73
CA PRO A 78 9.14 5.51 2.64
C PRO A 78 9.29 4.01 2.40
N PHE A 79 8.44 3.19 3.02
CA PHE A 79 8.44 1.74 2.78
C PHE A 79 8.04 1.38 1.35
N PHE A 80 7.10 2.09 0.71
CA PHE A 80 6.73 1.86 -0.70
C PHE A 80 7.93 1.94 -1.62
N PHE A 81 8.77 2.97 -1.46
CA PHE A 81 10.00 3.09 -2.25
C PHE A 81 10.99 1.95 -2.00
N VAL A 82 11.18 1.58 -0.73
CA VAL A 82 12.05 0.44 -0.36
C VAL A 82 11.52 -0.86 -0.98
N ALA A 83 10.21 -1.10 -0.91
CA ALA A 83 9.57 -2.29 -1.47
C ALA A 83 9.69 -2.35 -3.00
N VAL A 84 9.40 -1.26 -3.70
CA VAL A 84 9.57 -1.17 -5.17
C VAL A 84 11.03 -1.43 -5.55
N TYR A 85 11.98 -0.79 -4.87
CA TYR A 85 13.40 -0.98 -5.15
C TYR A 85 13.84 -2.44 -4.90
N ALA A 86 13.44 -3.04 -3.79
CA ALA A 86 13.77 -4.42 -3.45
C ALA A 86 13.20 -5.42 -4.48
N ILE A 87 11.94 -5.23 -4.88
CA ILE A 87 11.28 -6.08 -5.88
C ILE A 87 11.95 -5.95 -7.26
N LEU A 88 12.26 -4.73 -7.70
CA LEU A 88 12.92 -4.50 -8.99
C LEU A 88 14.34 -5.05 -9.03
N GLN A 89 15.09 -4.93 -7.92
CA GLN A 89 16.41 -5.54 -7.79
C GLN A 89 16.33 -7.06 -7.93
N LYS A 90 15.38 -7.69 -7.24
CA LYS A 90 15.14 -9.14 -7.34
C LYS A 90 14.75 -9.55 -8.76
N GLN A 91 13.87 -8.81 -9.42
CA GLN A 91 13.47 -9.08 -10.81
C GLN A 91 14.66 -9.00 -11.79
N LYS A 92 15.54 -8.00 -11.65
CA LYS A 92 16.74 -7.88 -12.48
C LYS A 92 17.69 -9.07 -12.28
N ASN A 93 17.90 -9.48 -11.02
CA ASN A 93 18.76 -10.62 -10.69
C ASN A 93 18.22 -11.95 -11.25
N ASP A 94 16.90 -12.14 -11.25
CA ASP A 94 16.27 -13.34 -11.83
C ASP A 94 16.29 -13.34 -13.37
N THR A 95 16.37 -12.17 -14.00
CA THR A 95 16.43 -12.03 -15.47
C THR A 95 17.87 -12.16 -16.00
N ASN A 96 18.85 -11.62 -15.28
CA ASN A 96 20.27 -11.60 -15.65
C ASN A 96 21.03 -12.88 -15.23
N THR A 97 20.42 -14.05 -15.32
CA THR A 97 20.93 -15.35 -14.83
C THR A 97 22.35 -15.73 -15.33
N LEU A 98 22.89 -15.02 -16.33
CA LEU A 98 24.27 -15.15 -16.83
C LEU A 98 25.35 -14.43 -16.00
N ASN A 99 24.99 -13.54 -15.06
CA ASN A 99 25.96 -12.78 -14.26
C ASN A 99 25.64 -12.90 -12.76
N GLN A 100 25.95 -14.07 -12.18
CA GLN A 100 25.64 -14.43 -10.79
C GLN A 100 26.38 -13.60 -9.71
N ASN A 101 27.23 -12.65 -10.10
CA ASN A 101 27.98 -11.80 -9.18
C ASN A 101 27.21 -10.55 -8.72
N GLY A 102 25.96 -10.38 -9.14
CA GLY A 102 25.09 -9.29 -8.69
C GLY A 102 24.71 -9.44 -7.21
N ARG A 103 25.38 -8.71 -6.32
CA ARG A 103 25.05 -8.65 -4.89
C ARG A 103 23.66 -8.03 -4.71
N SER A 104 22.73 -8.76 -4.09
CA SER A 104 21.46 -8.18 -3.62
C SER A 104 21.79 -7.25 -2.44
N ILE A 105 21.41 -5.98 -2.54
CA ILE A 105 21.57 -5.01 -1.46
C ILE A 105 20.48 -5.22 -0.42
N ILE A 106 19.27 -5.56 -0.87
CA ILE A 106 18.15 -5.91 0.01
C ILE A 106 17.90 -7.41 -0.11
N GLU A 107 18.02 -8.10 1.02
CA GLU A 107 17.64 -9.50 1.14
C GLU A 107 16.18 -9.60 1.59
N GLY A 108 15.48 -10.65 1.16
CA GLY A 108 14.07 -10.87 1.53
C GLY A 108 13.86 -11.40 2.95
N ASN A 109 14.93 -11.53 3.73
CA ASN A 109 14.95 -11.99 5.11
C ASN A 109 15.19 -10.81 6.08
N GLY A 110 15.27 -11.11 7.37
CA GLY A 110 15.72 -10.15 8.38
C GLY A 110 14.92 -8.84 8.39
N ILE A 111 15.60 -7.71 8.16
CA ILE A 111 15.03 -6.37 8.28
C ILE A 111 13.90 -6.14 7.27
N PHE A 112 14.07 -6.53 6.01
CA PHE A 112 13.04 -6.28 4.99
C PHE A 112 11.75 -7.05 5.31
N ARG A 113 11.87 -8.30 5.77
CA ARG A 113 10.73 -9.10 6.25
C ARG A 113 10.02 -8.42 7.42
N SER A 114 10.77 -7.92 8.40
CA SER A 114 10.21 -7.16 9.53
C SER A 114 9.49 -5.88 9.07
N LEU A 115 10.05 -5.15 8.11
CA LEU A 115 9.42 -3.96 7.54
C LEU A 115 8.10 -4.32 6.83
N CYS A 116 8.05 -5.42 6.06
CA CYS A 116 6.82 -5.93 5.45
C CYS A 116 5.73 -6.23 6.50
N MET A 117 6.10 -6.86 7.62
CA MET A 117 5.16 -7.15 8.72
C MET A 117 4.65 -5.87 9.39
N VAL A 118 5.54 -4.92 9.69
CA VAL A 118 5.19 -3.65 10.33
C VAL A 118 4.29 -2.82 9.43
N TYR A 119 4.68 -2.61 8.18
CA TYR A 119 3.88 -1.89 7.19
C TYR A 119 2.51 -2.56 7.02
N GLY A 120 2.50 -3.87 6.76
CA GLY A 120 1.28 -4.60 6.46
C GLY A 120 0.27 -4.55 7.61
N SER A 121 0.75 -4.79 8.84
CA SER A 121 -0.08 -4.78 10.04
C SER A 121 -0.57 -3.37 10.38
N SER A 122 0.30 -2.35 10.26
CA SER A 122 -0.07 -0.96 10.52
C SER A 122 -1.15 -0.48 9.54
N THR A 123 -0.99 -0.79 8.24
CA THR A 123 -1.93 -0.36 7.20
C THR A 123 -3.28 -1.04 7.38
N ALA A 124 -3.29 -2.38 7.56
CA ALA A 124 -4.52 -3.12 7.83
C ALA A 124 -5.26 -2.60 9.07
N THR A 125 -4.51 -2.27 10.14
CA THR A 125 -5.09 -1.70 11.37
C THR A 125 -5.68 -0.31 11.13
N SER A 126 -5.01 0.56 10.36
CA SER A 126 -5.51 1.91 10.06
C SER A 126 -6.81 1.91 9.24
N LEU A 127 -7.09 0.85 8.48
CA LEU A 127 -8.35 0.74 7.74
C LEU A 127 -9.55 0.34 8.60
N ILE A 128 -9.34 -0.19 9.80
CA ILE A 128 -10.44 -0.55 10.71
C ILE A 128 -11.33 0.67 11.07
N PRO A 129 -10.79 1.80 11.55
CA PRO A 129 -11.60 2.99 11.80
C PRO A 129 -12.21 3.58 10.52
N ILE A 130 -11.55 3.45 9.37
CA ILE A 130 -12.08 3.87 8.06
C ILE A 130 -13.32 3.05 7.70
N PHE A 131 -13.25 1.72 7.78
CA PHE A 131 -14.39 0.85 7.52
C PHE A 131 -15.53 1.09 8.50
N ALA A 132 -15.21 1.26 9.80
CA ALA A 132 -16.21 1.61 10.79
C ALA A 132 -16.93 2.92 10.42
N SER A 133 -16.17 3.98 10.08
CA SER A 133 -16.73 5.27 9.69
C SER A 133 -17.63 5.19 8.46
N ILE A 134 -17.29 4.37 7.47
CA ILE A 134 -18.10 4.17 6.25
C ILE A 134 -19.39 3.40 6.59
N LEU A 135 -19.28 2.34 7.39
CA LEU A 135 -20.42 1.47 7.74
C LEU A 135 -21.43 2.18 8.64
N THR A 136 -20.97 3.00 9.58
CA THR A 136 -21.82 3.75 10.52
C THR A 136 -22.36 5.06 9.97
N ASP A 137 -22.07 5.41 8.71
CA ASP A 137 -22.57 6.65 8.14
C ASP A 137 -24.07 6.56 7.80
N ASP A 138 -24.92 7.26 8.54
CA ASP A 138 -26.37 7.30 8.28
C ASP A 138 -26.75 8.07 7.00
N GLY A 139 -25.82 8.88 6.46
CA GLY A 139 -26.06 9.72 5.28
C GLY A 139 -25.86 9.01 3.95
N THR A 140 -25.48 7.74 3.93
CA THR A 140 -25.19 6.97 2.72
C THR A 140 -26.01 5.68 2.64
N THR A 141 -26.43 5.34 1.42
CA THR A 141 -27.12 4.10 1.12
C THR A 141 -26.19 2.89 1.20
N LEU A 142 -26.75 1.69 1.37
CA LEU A 142 -25.96 0.45 1.38
C LEU A 142 -25.12 0.27 0.11
N ARG A 143 -25.63 0.71 -1.04
CA ARG A 143 -24.92 0.63 -2.32
C ARG A 143 -23.72 1.57 -2.36
N GLU A 144 -23.88 2.81 -1.91
CA GLU A 144 -22.79 3.79 -1.84
C GLU A 144 -21.69 3.31 -0.89
N LYS A 145 -22.08 2.80 0.30
CA LYS A 145 -21.15 2.17 1.25
C LYS A 145 -20.38 1.01 0.62
N GLY A 146 -21.09 0.12 -0.09
CA GLY A 146 -20.47 -1.02 -0.76
C GLY A 146 -19.44 -0.61 -1.82
N ILE A 147 -19.76 0.39 -2.64
CA ILE A 147 -18.83 0.93 -3.65
C ILE A 147 -17.60 1.55 -2.97
N LEU A 148 -17.82 2.36 -1.94
CA LEU A 148 -16.74 3.03 -1.23
C LEU A 148 -15.82 2.00 -0.55
N LEU A 149 -16.39 1.00 0.13
CA LEU A 149 -15.62 -0.11 0.69
C LEU A 149 -14.75 -0.80 -0.37
N CYS A 150 -15.27 -1.03 -1.57
CA CYS A 150 -14.49 -1.62 -2.67
C CYS A 150 -13.29 -0.77 -3.10
N PHE A 151 -13.32 0.56 -2.95
CA PHE A 151 -12.14 1.40 -3.19
C PHE A 151 -11.07 1.24 -2.13
N TYR A 152 -11.47 1.10 -0.85
CA TYR A 152 -10.54 0.91 0.25
C TYR A 152 -10.04 -0.55 0.39
N PHE A 153 -10.81 -1.51 -0.11
CA PHE A 153 -10.55 -2.95 0.09
C PHE A 153 -9.20 -3.44 -0.46
N PRO A 154 -8.72 -3.03 -1.64
CA PRO A 154 -7.38 -3.41 -2.12
C PRO A 154 -6.27 -3.01 -1.15
N TYR A 155 -6.38 -1.84 -0.52
CA TYR A 155 -5.44 -1.34 0.48
C TYR A 155 -5.55 -2.07 1.83
N PHE A 156 -6.57 -2.91 2.02
CA PHE A 156 -6.63 -3.86 3.15
C PHE A 156 -6.02 -5.21 2.77
N ILE A 157 -6.43 -5.74 1.60
CA ILE A 157 -6.08 -7.10 1.17
C ILE A 157 -4.60 -7.24 0.85
N PHE A 158 -4.01 -6.31 0.10
CA PHE A 158 -2.58 -6.41 -0.26
C PHE A 158 -1.67 -6.33 0.98
N PRO A 159 -1.85 -5.36 1.90
CA PRO A 159 -1.07 -5.31 3.13
C PRO A 159 -1.24 -6.55 4.01
N LEU A 160 -2.47 -7.04 4.19
CA LEU A 160 -2.72 -8.25 4.97
C LEU A 160 -2.09 -9.49 4.32
N TRP A 161 -2.20 -9.62 3.00
CA TRP A 161 -1.55 -10.69 2.25
C TRP A 161 -0.03 -10.64 2.40
N LEU A 162 0.56 -9.45 2.39
CA LEU A 162 2.00 -9.28 2.62
C LEU A 162 2.39 -9.71 4.04
N VAL A 163 1.59 -9.42 5.06
CA VAL A 163 1.83 -9.91 6.43
C VAL A 163 1.84 -11.43 6.44
N VAL A 164 0.84 -12.07 5.83
CA VAL A 164 0.77 -13.54 5.75
C VAL A 164 2.03 -14.11 5.11
N ILE A 165 2.51 -13.54 4.00
CA ILE A 165 3.76 -13.95 3.36
C ILE A 165 4.95 -13.77 4.31
N ALA A 166 5.08 -12.60 4.94
CA ALA A 166 6.23 -12.28 5.78
C ALA A 166 6.27 -13.08 7.10
N VAL A 167 5.12 -13.51 7.61
CA VAL A 167 5.01 -14.38 8.78
C VAL A 167 5.31 -15.84 8.42
N CYS A 168 4.76 -16.33 7.30
CA CYS A 168 4.85 -17.73 6.92
C CYS A 168 6.17 -18.10 6.22
N GLU A 169 6.86 -17.14 5.60
CA GLU A 169 8.08 -17.38 4.83
C GLU A 169 9.28 -16.68 5.48
N GLU A 170 10.40 -17.41 5.65
CA GLU A 170 11.64 -16.83 6.17
C GLU A 170 12.27 -15.82 5.20
N ASN A 171 12.04 -16.03 3.90
CA ASN A 171 12.46 -15.14 2.83
C ASN A 171 11.25 -14.79 1.95
N VAL A 172 10.84 -13.52 1.98
CA VAL A 172 9.65 -13.06 1.24
C VAL A 172 9.81 -13.15 -0.28
N PHE A 173 11.04 -13.21 -0.79
CA PHE A 173 11.32 -13.41 -2.22
C PHE A 173 11.47 -14.88 -2.62
N GLY A 174 11.22 -15.81 -1.69
CA GLY A 174 11.39 -17.25 -1.89
C GLY A 174 12.81 -17.76 -1.64
N SER A 175 12.92 -19.04 -1.30
CA SER A 175 14.21 -19.73 -1.21
C SER A 175 14.51 -20.40 -2.55
N LYS A 176 15.76 -20.32 -3.03
CA LYS A 176 16.21 -21.24 -4.08
C LYS A 176 16.22 -22.63 -3.47
N SER A 177 15.20 -23.45 -3.79
CA SER A 177 15.23 -24.87 -3.45
C SER A 177 16.55 -25.45 -3.97
N LYS A 178 17.44 -25.84 -3.07
CA LYS A 178 18.56 -26.73 -3.42
C LYS A 178 17.89 -27.97 -4.00
N LYS A 179 18.01 -28.19 -5.32
CA LYS A 179 17.85 -29.52 -5.91
C LYS A 179 18.72 -30.45 -5.07
N ARG A 180 18.10 -31.26 -4.22
CA ARG A 180 18.74 -32.44 -3.66
C ARG A 180 18.79 -33.42 -4.81
N GLU A 181 19.98 -33.56 -5.39
CA GLU A 181 20.36 -34.72 -6.21
C GLU A 181 20.34 -35.99 -5.36
#